data_AF-A0A238U9T0-F1
#
_entry.id   AF-A0A238U9T0-F1
#
_cell.length_a   1.000
_cell.length_b   1.000
_cell.length_c   1.000
_cell.angle_alpha   90.00
_cell.angle_beta   90.00
_cell.angle_gamma   90.00
#
_symmetry.space_group_name_H-M   'P 1'
#
loop_
_entity.id
_entity.type
_entity.pdbx_description
1 polymer ?
#
loop_
_entity_poly.entity_id
_entity_poly.type
_entity_poly.pdbx_seq_one_letter_code
_entity_poly.pdbx_strand_id
1 'polypeptide(L)'
;MKTYRIKHKIYQVLNDKLSEKDFEKDIYFMAEVNSLKLNSFLFDLVEVNYNSNTFKNQLLNVFNKHSTADEYLAISIFELSKLILDYNNINEVFEVIKVIRDKCLEEDFGYQILTDYYICYENYSYQEEIGHGLSTFELMNEAKDIARKVFDRYTKVKEFEDWLFILKDTVSYTSNNEEELSYQVKNYIIEQSLDFRSEKDIRNDFKSLGFSDYEINESFLKSEEELIKSAKEKALPLLVLGIVCTFVSVAYIYQKDKVFYWPILIHVLLGLGLIYSAILLYLKSLKK
;
A
#
# COMPACT_ATOMS: atom_id res chain seq x y z
N MET A 1 -35.51 -12.25 5.06
CA MET A 1 -34.24 -11.51 5.26
C MET A 1 -33.33 -11.86 4.10
N LYS A 2 -32.69 -10.88 3.43
CA LYS A 2 -31.83 -11.13 2.24
C LYS A 2 -30.60 -11.97 2.62
N THR A 3 -30.14 -12.86 1.72
CA THR A 3 -29.07 -13.86 1.96
C THR A 3 -27.79 -13.24 2.54
N TYR A 4 -27.41 -12.04 2.07
CA TYR A 4 -26.23 -11.34 2.56
C TYR A 4 -26.27 -11.07 4.08
N ARG A 5 -27.45 -10.75 4.64
CA ARG A 5 -27.59 -10.49 6.09
C ARG A 5 -27.41 -11.75 6.91
N ILE A 6 -27.83 -12.90 6.40
CA ILE A 6 -27.64 -14.18 7.08
C ILE A 6 -26.15 -14.55 7.09
N LYS A 7 -25.47 -14.43 5.94
CA LYS A 7 -24.02 -14.61 5.84
C LYS A 7 -23.25 -13.71 6.83
N HIS A 8 -23.65 -12.45 6.96
CA HIS A 8 -23.05 -11.53 7.94
C HIS A 8 -23.25 -11.99 9.40
N LYS A 9 -24.45 -12.44 9.76
CA LYS A 9 -24.73 -12.96 11.10
C LYS A 9 -23.95 -14.25 11.40
N ILE A 10 -23.77 -15.13 10.41
CA ILE A 10 -22.93 -16.32 10.57
C ILE A 10 -21.50 -15.93 10.95
N TYR A 11 -20.91 -14.96 10.23
CA TYR A 11 -19.59 -14.44 10.58
C TYR A 11 -19.53 -13.92 12.03
N GLN A 12 -20.56 -13.18 12.46
CA GLN A 12 -20.62 -12.66 13.83
C GLN A 12 -20.65 -13.78 14.87
N VAL A 13 -21.38 -14.88 14.61
CA VAL A 13 -21.39 -16.06 15.51
C VAL A 13 -20.05 -16.78 15.53
N LEU A 14 -19.43 -17.00 14.37
CA LEU A 14 -18.14 -17.68 14.27
C LEU A 14 -17.05 -16.95 15.08
N ASN A 15 -17.12 -15.62 15.12
CA ASN A 15 -16.18 -14.73 15.81
C ASN A 15 -16.69 -14.22 17.17
N ASP A 16 -17.65 -14.90 17.80
CA ASP A 16 -18.15 -14.58 19.16
C ASP A 16 -18.75 -13.17 19.34
N LYS A 17 -19.15 -12.51 18.25
CA LYS A 17 -19.82 -11.19 18.28
C LYS A 17 -21.35 -11.29 18.41
N LEU A 18 -21.93 -12.45 18.14
CA LEU A 18 -23.35 -12.76 18.29
C LEU A 18 -23.49 -14.11 19.00
N SER A 19 -24.37 -14.18 20.02
CA SER A 19 -24.58 -15.44 20.75
C SER A 19 -25.23 -16.49 19.85
N GLU A 20 -24.90 -17.76 20.07
CA GLU A 20 -25.48 -18.87 19.34
C GLU A 20 -27.01 -18.94 19.50
N LYS A 21 -27.51 -18.59 20.69
CA LYS A 21 -28.95 -18.59 21.00
C LYS A 21 -29.72 -17.51 20.25
N ASP A 22 -29.15 -16.31 20.16
CA ASP A 22 -29.79 -15.21 19.42
C ASP A 22 -29.83 -15.52 17.92
N PHE A 23 -28.74 -16.10 17.41
CA PHE A 23 -28.68 -16.53 16.01
C PHE A 23 -29.63 -17.69 15.70
N GLU A 24 -29.67 -18.72 16.54
CA GLU A 24 -30.57 -19.87 16.37
C GLU A 24 -32.05 -19.42 16.32
N LYS A 25 -32.44 -18.51 17.22
CA LYS A 25 -33.78 -17.91 17.23
C LYS A 25 -34.09 -17.19 15.93
N ASP A 26 -33.15 -16.40 15.40
CA ASP A 26 -33.31 -15.70 14.13
C ASP A 26 -33.53 -16.69 12.96
N ILE A 27 -32.78 -17.79 12.94
CA ILE A 27 -32.89 -18.81 11.89
C ILE A 27 -34.25 -19.52 11.94
N TYR A 28 -34.72 -19.94 13.11
CA TYR A 28 -36.03 -20.60 13.25
C TYR A 28 -37.18 -19.69 12.87
N PHE A 29 -37.14 -18.42 13.28
CA PHE A 29 -38.13 -17.44 12.86
C PHE A 29 -38.17 -17.31 11.32
N MET A 30 -37.01 -17.33 10.65
CA MET A 30 -36.95 -17.26 9.18
C MET A 30 -37.46 -18.53 8.50
N ALA A 31 -37.18 -19.70 9.08
CA ALA A 31 -37.62 -20.99 8.59
C ALA A 31 -39.14 -21.12 8.60
N GLU A 32 -39.79 -20.64 9.66
CA GLU A 32 -41.25 -20.59 9.78
C GLU A 32 -41.88 -19.69 8.71
N VAL A 33 -41.23 -18.55 8.39
CA VAL A 33 -41.77 -17.55 7.44
C VAL A 33 -41.54 -17.93 5.97
N ASN A 34 -40.43 -18.58 5.61
CA ASN A 34 -40.02 -18.75 4.19
C ASN A 34 -40.27 -20.14 3.59
N SER A 35 -40.91 -21.07 4.31
CA SER A 35 -41.08 -22.48 3.91
C SER A 35 -39.76 -23.18 3.57
N LEU A 36 -39.20 -23.89 4.56
CA LEU A 36 -37.89 -24.57 4.55
C LEU A 36 -37.51 -25.34 3.27
N LYS A 37 -38.50 -25.91 2.55
CA LYS A 37 -38.24 -26.76 1.38
C LYS A 37 -37.70 -26.02 0.15
N LEU A 38 -37.80 -24.69 0.09
CA LEU A 38 -37.40 -23.91 -1.08
C LEU A 38 -36.02 -23.25 -0.96
N ASN A 39 -35.39 -23.23 0.23
CA ASN A 39 -34.12 -22.58 0.46
C ASN A 39 -33.11 -23.54 1.11
N SER A 40 -32.24 -24.13 0.28
CA SER A 40 -31.22 -25.10 0.73
C SER A 40 -30.25 -24.51 1.75
N PHE A 41 -29.91 -23.23 1.64
CA PHE A 41 -29.03 -22.55 2.60
C PHE A 41 -29.70 -22.43 3.99
N LEU A 42 -30.97 -22.00 4.04
CA LEU A 42 -31.70 -21.89 5.29
C LEU A 42 -31.99 -23.25 5.92
N PHE A 43 -32.24 -24.27 5.09
CA PHE A 43 -32.39 -25.65 5.54
C PHE A 43 -31.12 -26.16 6.23
N ASP A 44 -29.97 -26.02 5.58
CA ASP A 44 -28.68 -26.45 6.15
C ASP A 44 -28.36 -25.70 7.46
N LEU A 45 -28.76 -24.43 7.60
CA LEU A 45 -28.58 -23.66 8.84
C LEU A 45 -29.46 -24.14 10.00
N VAL A 46 -30.67 -24.64 9.70
CA VAL A 46 -31.57 -25.23 10.70
C VAL A 46 -31.07 -26.59 11.20
N GLU A 47 -30.35 -27.33 10.37
CA GLU A 47 -29.78 -28.63 10.73
C GLU A 47 -28.54 -28.54 11.63
N VAL A 48 -27.94 -27.35 11.80
CA VAL A 48 -26.82 -27.14 12.72
C VAL A 48 -27.27 -27.39 14.16
N ASN A 49 -26.52 -28.21 14.89
CA ASN A 49 -26.77 -28.44 16.31
C ASN A 49 -26.05 -27.36 17.15
N TYR A 50 -26.72 -26.24 17.39
CA TYR A 50 -26.20 -25.09 18.15
C TYR A 50 -25.88 -25.39 19.62
N ASN A 51 -26.41 -26.48 20.18
CA ASN A 51 -26.10 -26.93 21.54
C ASN A 51 -24.84 -27.81 21.62
N SER A 52 -24.22 -28.15 20.48
CA SER A 52 -23.02 -28.98 20.45
C SER A 52 -21.75 -28.15 20.58
N ASN A 53 -20.71 -28.68 21.23
CA ASN A 53 -19.39 -28.03 21.28
C ASN A 53 -18.74 -27.85 19.89
N THR A 54 -19.24 -28.55 18.88
CA THR A 54 -18.76 -28.50 17.49
C THR A 54 -19.60 -27.60 16.59
N PHE A 55 -20.58 -26.86 17.12
CA PHE A 55 -21.54 -26.11 16.30
C PHE A 55 -20.85 -25.09 15.39
N LYS A 56 -19.79 -24.43 15.84
CA LYS A 56 -19.04 -23.48 15.01
C LYS A 56 -18.44 -24.14 13.77
N ASN A 57 -17.92 -25.35 13.91
CA ASN A 57 -17.39 -26.10 12.76
C ASN A 57 -18.51 -26.50 11.80
N GLN A 58 -19.66 -26.91 12.33
CA GLN A 58 -20.84 -27.21 11.50
C GLN A 58 -21.33 -25.95 10.76
N LEU A 59 -21.40 -24.83 11.45
CA LEU A 59 -21.82 -23.54 10.90
C LEU A 59 -20.84 -23.04 9.85
N LEU A 60 -19.53 -23.18 10.07
CA LEU A 60 -18.49 -22.87 9.10
C LEU A 60 -18.60 -23.77 7.85
N ASN A 61 -18.89 -25.05 8.03
CA ASN A 61 -19.12 -25.96 6.89
C ASN A 61 -20.34 -25.54 6.06
N VAL A 62 -21.44 -25.14 6.72
CA VAL A 62 -22.62 -24.59 6.03
C VAL A 62 -22.26 -23.29 5.32
N PHE A 63 -21.51 -22.39 5.96
CA PHE A 63 -21.06 -21.16 5.35
C PHE A 63 -20.24 -21.42 4.07
N ASN A 64 -19.24 -22.29 4.15
CA ASN A 64 -18.35 -22.65 3.04
C ASN A 64 -19.06 -23.41 1.91
N LYS A 65 -20.14 -24.14 2.23
CA LYS A 65 -20.99 -24.80 1.22
C LYS A 65 -21.74 -23.78 0.35
N HIS A 66 -22.06 -22.61 0.89
CA HIS A 66 -22.91 -21.60 0.26
C HIS A 66 -22.21 -20.26 -0.01
N SER A 67 -20.91 -20.19 0.27
CA SER A 67 -20.13 -18.96 0.13
C SER A 67 -18.71 -19.24 -0.35
N THR A 68 -18.10 -18.27 -1.00
CA THR A 68 -16.68 -18.35 -1.39
C THR A 68 -15.76 -17.90 -0.25
N ALA A 69 -14.48 -18.27 -0.33
CA ALA A 69 -13.46 -17.75 0.58
C ALA A 69 -13.39 -16.21 0.53
N ASP A 70 -13.45 -15.63 -0.67
CA ASP A 70 -13.49 -14.20 -0.89
C ASP A 70 -14.70 -13.52 -0.20
N GLU A 71 -15.87 -14.15 -0.17
CA GLU A 71 -17.02 -13.59 0.56
C GLU A 71 -16.77 -13.56 2.07
N TYR A 72 -16.11 -14.60 2.62
CA TYR A 72 -15.70 -14.61 4.03
C TYR A 72 -14.71 -13.48 4.32
N LEU A 73 -13.70 -13.34 3.46
CA LEU A 73 -12.69 -12.30 3.53
C LEU A 73 -13.34 -10.91 3.48
N ALA A 74 -14.24 -10.66 2.52
CA ALA A 74 -14.97 -9.40 2.38
C ALA A 74 -15.72 -9.01 3.66
N ILE A 75 -16.43 -9.96 4.27
CA ILE A 75 -17.15 -9.73 5.53
C ILE A 75 -16.16 -9.44 6.67
N SER A 76 -15.04 -10.16 6.70
CA SER A 76 -13.99 -9.95 7.70
C SER A 76 -13.39 -8.55 7.61
N ILE A 77 -13.03 -8.10 6.41
CA ILE A 77 -12.50 -6.75 6.17
C ILE A 77 -13.51 -5.68 6.53
N PHE A 78 -14.80 -5.88 6.21
CA PHE A 78 -15.85 -4.97 6.64
C PHE A 78 -15.93 -4.82 8.17
N GLU A 79 -15.92 -5.95 8.88
CA GLU A 79 -16.01 -5.98 10.34
C GLU A 79 -14.76 -5.41 11.03
N LEU A 80 -13.57 -5.63 10.47
CA LEU A 80 -12.32 -5.04 10.96
C LEU A 80 -12.28 -3.52 10.68
N SER A 81 -12.72 -3.10 9.49
CA SER A 81 -12.83 -1.67 9.13
C SER A 81 -13.77 -0.93 10.08
N LYS A 82 -14.83 -1.58 10.56
CA LYS A 82 -15.72 -1.00 11.58
C LYS A 82 -14.98 -0.70 12.88
N LEU A 83 -14.14 -1.62 13.35
CA LEU A 83 -13.34 -1.41 14.56
C LEU A 83 -12.38 -0.24 14.39
N ILE A 84 -11.74 -0.10 13.23
CA ILE A 84 -10.86 1.04 12.92
C ILE A 84 -11.60 2.38 13.05
N LEU A 85 -12.85 2.45 12.58
CA LEU A 85 -13.66 3.67 12.71
C LEU A 85 -14.07 3.96 14.15
N ASP A 86 -14.39 2.92 14.92
CA ASP A 86 -14.86 3.02 16.30
C ASP A 86 -13.73 3.39 17.28
N TYR A 87 -12.49 2.98 16.99
CA TYR A 87 -11.32 3.28 17.82
C TYR A 87 -10.83 4.72 17.67
N ASN A 88 -10.37 5.28 18.78
CA ASN A 88 -9.81 6.64 18.86
C ASN A 88 -8.32 6.65 19.23
N ASN A 89 -7.75 5.47 19.50
CA ASN A 89 -6.35 5.28 19.79
C ASN A 89 -5.68 4.60 18.61
N ILE A 90 -4.56 5.16 18.16
CA ILE A 90 -3.78 4.61 17.07
C ILE A 90 -3.27 3.19 17.35
N ASN A 91 -2.93 2.85 18.59
CA ASN A 91 -2.39 1.53 18.90
C ASN A 91 -3.45 0.44 18.69
N GLU A 92 -4.70 0.72 19.06
CA GLU A 92 -5.82 -0.21 18.83
C GLU A 92 -6.14 -0.33 17.33
N VAL A 93 -6.08 0.79 16.61
CA VAL A 93 -6.22 0.82 15.14
C VAL A 93 -5.12 0.00 14.48
N PHE A 94 -3.88 0.15 14.91
CA PHE A 94 -2.72 -0.53 14.36
C PHE A 94 -2.81 -2.05 14.54
N GLU A 95 -3.22 -2.54 15.73
CA GLU A 95 -3.45 -3.97 15.95
C GLU A 95 -4.51 -4.53 15.01
N VAL A 96 -5.55 -3.77 14.69
CA VAL A 96 -6.55 -4.19 13.68
C VAL A 96 -5.96 -4.20 12.28
N ILE A 97 -5.19 -3.18 11.90
CA ILE A 97 -4.52 -3.12 10.60
C ILE A 97 -3.57 -4.31 10.43
N LYS A 98 -2.82 -4.68 11.48
CA LYS A 98 -1.93 -5.86 11.47
C LYS A 98 -2.68 -7.14 11.11
N VAL A 99 -3.86 -7.36 11.71
CA VAL A 99 -4.70 -8.52 11.37
C VAL A 99 -5.15 -8.48 9.90
N ILE A 100 -5.45 -7.30 9.35
CA ILE A 100 -5.80 -7.16 7.92
C ILE A 100 -4.57 -7.42 7.04
N ARG A 101 -3.41 -6.93 7.44
CA ARG A 101 -2.13 -7.10 6.74
C ARG A 101 -1.74 -8.57 6.61
N ASP A 102 -1.94 -9.37 7.65
CA ASP A 102 -1.67 -10.81 7.58
C ASP A 102 -2.58 -11.50 6.55
N LYS A 103 -3.85 -11.07 6.43
CA LYS A 103 -4.76 -11.54 5.36
C LYS A 103 -4.32 -11.10 3.97
N CYS A 104 -3.73 -9.91 3.84
CA CYS A 104 -3.18 -9.42 2.57
C CYS A 104 -2.06 -10.36 2.06
N LEU A 105 -1.21 -10.83 2.97
CA LEU A 105 -0.12 -11.76 2.64
C LEU A 105 -0.64 -13.15 2.30
N GLU A 106 -1.67 -13.64 2.99
CA GLU A 106 -2.29 -14.95 2.67
C GLU A 106 -2.88 -14.98 1.26
N GLU A 107 -3.37 -13.84 0.76
CA GLU A 107 -4.02 -13.68 -0.54
C GLU A 107 -3.07 -13.17 -1.64
N ASP A 108 -1.76 -13.21 -1.41
CA ASP A 108 -0.72 -12.76 -2.36
C ASP A 108 -1.02 -11.38 -2.99
N PHE A 109 -1.49 -10.42 -2.17
CA PHE A 109 -1.82 -9.05 -2.60
C PHE A 109 -2.95 -8.95 -3.65
N GLY A 110 -3.82 -9.96 -3.75
CA GLY A 110 -4.85 -10.04 -4.80
C GLY A 110 -5.93 -8.94 -4.79
N TYR A 111 -6.04 -8.13 -3.73
CA TYR A 111 -7.08 -7.10 -3.61
C TYR A 111 -6.51 -5.75 -3.16
N GLN A 112 -6.84 -4.69 -3.92
CA GLN A 112 -6.38 -3.33 -3.65
C GLN A 112 -6.68 -2.86 -2.22
N ILE A 113 -7.85 -3.19 -1.67
CA ILE A 113 -8.21 -2.76 -0.32
C ILE A 113 -7.31 -3.38 0.77
N LEU A 114 -6.82 -4.60 0.53
CA LEU A 114 -5.85 -5.24 1.42
C LEU A 114 -4.48 -4.59 1.27
N THR A 115 -4.09 -4.27 0.03
CA THR A 115 -2.86 -3.54 -0.27
C THR A 115 -2.84 -2.15 0.35
N ASP A 116 -3.95 -1.41 0.32
CA ASP A 116 -4.10 -0.11 0.98
C ASP A 116 -3.82 -0.24 2.49
N TYR A 117 -4.40 -1.24 3.15
CA TYR A 117 -4.12 -1.51 4.56
C TYR A 117 -2.69 -1.99 4.82
N TYR A 118 -2.10 -2.77 3.91
CA TYR A 118 -0.70 -3.18 3.98
C TYR A 118 0.23 -1.96 3.94
N ILE A 119 0.03 -1.04 3.00
CA ILE A 119 0.83 0.19 2.89
C ILE A 119 0.68 1.03 4.15
N CYS A 120 -0.55 1.17 4.67
CA CYS A 120 -0.81 1.88 5.91
C CYS A 120 -0.07 1.25 7.11
N TYR A 121 -0.01 -0.09 7.17
CA TYR A 121 0.75 -0.83 8.19
C TYR A 121 2.26 -0.54 8.12
N GLU A 122 2.83 -0.59 6.91
CA GLU A 122 4.25 -0.35 6.71
C GLU A 122 4.62 1.09 7.08
N ASN A 123 3.81 2.08 6.66
CA ASN A 123 4.00 3.49 7.02
C ASN A 123 4.01 3.71 8.54
N TYR A 124 3.14 3.01 9.28
CA TYR A 124 3.15 3.05 10.74
C TYR A 124 4.42 2.41 11.32
N SER A 125 4.80 1.23 10.82
CA SER A 125 5.99 0.51 11.30
C SER A 125 7.27 1.34 11.10
N TYR A 126 7.41 2.02 9.96
CA TYR A 126 8.53 2.94 9.71
C TYR A 126 8.52 4.15 10.66
N GLN A 127 7.35 4.70 10.98
CA GLN A 127 7.23 5.79 11.95
C GLN A 127 7.73 5.36 13.33
N GLU A 128 7.34 4.15 13.78
CA GLU A 128 7.72 3.62 15.10
C GLU A 128 9.23 3.30 15.18
N GLU A 129 9.79 2.69 14.14
CA GLU A 129 11.18 2.24 14.15
C GLU A 129 12.21 3.36 13.91
N ILE A 130 11.91 4.31 13.01
CA ILE A 130 12.90 5.27 12.49
C ILE A 130 12.55 6.72 12.86
N GLY A 131 11.33 6.98 13.37
CA GLY A 131 10.86 8.32 13.70
C GLY A 131 10.67 9.23 12.47
N HIS A 132 10.70 8.65 11.27
CA HIS A 132 10.46 9.28 9.99
C HIS A 132 9.21 8.67 9.35
N GLY A 133 8.31 9.51 8.82
CA GLY A 133 7.05 9.08 8.22
C GLY A 133 5.91 10.03 8.50
N LEU A 134 4.69 9.61 8.17
CA LEU A 134 3.46 10.30 8.53
C LEU A 134 3.33 10.42 10.05
N SER A 135 2.79 11.54 10.52
CA SER A 135 2.45 11.67 11.93
C SER A 135 1.38 10.66 12.33
N THR A 136 1.31 10.33 13.61
CA THR A 136 0.29 9.46 14.18
C THR A 136 -1.15 9.90 13.84
N PHE A 137 -1.37 11.21 13.70
CA PHE A 137 -2.65 11.77 13.29
C PHE A 137 -2.95 11.48 11.81
N GLU A 138 -1.96 11.64 10.92
CA GLU A 138 -2.10 11.34 9.50
C GLU A 138 -2.32 9.85 9.26
N LEU A 139 -1.58 8.98 9.94
CA LEU A 139 -1.77 7.52 9.88
C LEU A 139 -3.16 7.10 10.37
N MET A 140 -3.64 7.72 11.46
CA MET A 140 -4.99 7.45 11.95
C MET A 140 -6.06 7.87 10.93
N ASN A 141 -5.87 9.01 10.26
CA ASN A 141 -6.79 9.47 9.24
C ASN A 141 -6.76 8.57 8.00
N GLU A 142 -5.58 8.17 7.54
CA GLU A 142 -5.42 7.27 6.40
C GLU A 142 -6.12 5.92 6.66
N ALA A 143 -5.88 5.31 7.81
CA ALA A 143 -6.55 4.07 8.21
C ALA A 143 -8.09 4.24 8.24
N LYS A 144 -8.57 5.35 8.79
CA LYS A 144 -10.02 5.65 8.84
C LYS A 144 -10.59 5.95 7.46
N ASP A 145 -9.83 6.53 6.54
CA ASP A 145 -10.28 6.79 5.18
C ASP A 145 -10.40 5.49 4.37
N ILE A 146 -9.44 4.57 4.50
CA ILE A 146 -9.55 3.22 3.92
C ILE A 146 -10.80 2.51 4.50
N ALA A 147 -11.00 2.57 5.81
CA ALA A 147 -12.16 1.98 6.46
C ALA A 147 -13.50 2.59 6.01
N ARG A 148 -13.55 3.91 5.76
CA ARG A 148 -14.73 4.57 5.16
C ARG A 148 -15.00 4.06 3.75
N LYS A 149 -13.98 3.89 2.91
CA LYS A 149 -14.15 3.30 1.56
C LYS A 149 -14.79 1.91 1.64
N VAL A 150 -14.37 1.08 2.60
CA VAL A 150 -14.98 -0.24 2.85
C VAL A 150 -16.46 -0.11 3.22
N PHE A 151 -16.80 0.82 4.10
CA PHE A 151 -18.19 1.09 4.48
C PHE A 151 -19.05 1.55 3.31
N ASP A 152 -18.53 2.45 2.48
CA ASP A 152 -19.22 2.94 1.29
C ASP A 152 -19.47 1.80 0.30
N ARG A 153 -18.49 0.92 0.09
CA ARG A 153 -18.68 -0.30 -0.71
C ARG A 153 -19.72 -1.25 -0.09
N TYR A 154 -19.76 -1.38 1.23
CA TYR A 154 -20.80 -2.18 1.91
C TYR A 154 -22.22 -1.65 1.68
N THR A 155 -22.42 -0.34 1.54
CA THR A 155 -23.76 0.19 1.20
C THR A 155 -24.28 -0.38 -0.12
N LYS A 156 -23.39 -0.57 -1.10
CA LYS A 156 -23.71 -1.16 -2.40
C LYS A 156 -23.94 -2.68 -2.30
N VAL A 157 -23.30 -3.38 -1.37
CA VAL A 157 -23.60 -4.81 -1.08
C VAL A 157 -25.08 -4.99 -0.70
N LYS A 158 -25.68 -4.04 0.03
CA LYS A 158 -27.11 -4.12 0.39
C LYS A 158 -28.04 -4.05 -0.82
N GLU A 159 -27.57 -3.39 -1.88
CA GLU A 159 -28.29 -3.17 -3.14
C GLU A 159 -28.12 -4.37 -4.09
N PHE A 160 -26.88 -4.85 -4.28
CA PHE A 160 -26.54 -5.89 -5.26
C PHE A 160 -26.41 -7.31 -4.68
N GLU A 161 -26.44 -7.46 -3.36
CA GLU A 161 -26.29 -8.72 -2.63
C GLU A 161 -24.97 -9.48 -2.90
N ASP A 162 -23.94 -8.79 -3.40
CA ASP A 162 -22.61 -9.34 -3.69
C ASP A 162 -21.56 -8.77 -2.72
N TRP A 163 -21.09 -9.60 -1.78
CA TRP A 163 -20.03 -9.23 -0.82
C TRP A 163 -18.69 -8.94 -1.49
N LEU A 164 -18.42 -9.53 -2.66
CA LEU A 164 -17.17 -9.32 -3.38
C LEU A 164 -17.01 -7.87 -3.80
N PHE A 165 -18.09 -7.10 -3.86
CA PHE A 165 -18.04 -5.67 -4.13
C PHE A 165 -17.20 -4.89 -3.12
N ILE A 166 -17.02 -5.40 -1.90
CA ILE A 166 -16.12 -4.80 -0.90
C ILE A 166 -14.66 -4.91 -1.35
N LEU A 167 -14.30 -6.09 -1.85
CA LEU A 167 -12.93 -6.42 -2.27
C LEU A 167 -12.62 -5.89 -3.68
N LYS A 168 -13.62 -5.91 -4.56
CA LYS A 168 -13.52 -5.42 -5.94
C LYS A 168 -13.33 -3.91 -5.95
N ASP A 169 -12.47 -3.47 -6.86
CA ASP A 169 -12.41 -2.07 -7.21
C ASP A 169 -13.65 -1.66 -8.00
N THR A 170 -14.50 -0.83 -7.39
CA THR A 170 -15.25 0.14 -8.20
C THR A 170 -14.53 1.46 -8.16
N VAL A 171 -13.47 1.53 -8.95
CA VAL A 171 -12.94 2.82 -9.36
C VAL A 171 -13.77 3.23 -10.57
N SER A 172 -14.84 4.00 -10.33
CA SER A 172 -15.15 5.06 -11.30
C SER A 172 -14.00 6.05 -11.18
N TYR A 173 -13.01 5.86 -12.04
CA TYR A 173 -11.78 6.65 -12.15
C TYR A 173 -12.15 8.11 -12.36
N THR A 174 -12.17 8.88 -11.29
CA THR A 174 -12.00 10.33 -11.39
C THR A 174 -10.50 10.58 -11.54
N SER A 175 -10.15 11.14 -12.70
CA SER A 175 -8.85 11.37 -13.33
C SER A 175 -7.74 12.07 -12.53
N ASN A 176 -7.87 12.21 -11.21
CA ASN A 176 -6.91 12.97 -10.40
C ASN A 176 -5.90 12.08 -9.65
N ASN A 177 -6.15 10.77 -9.51
CA ASN A 177 -5.24 9.86 -8.76
C ASN A 177 -4.31 9.01 -9.66
N GLU A 178 -4.50 8.99 -10.98
CA GLU A 178 -3.51 8.37 -11.88
C GLU A 178 -2.18 9.11 -11.82
N GLU A 179 -2.20 10.45 -11.68
CA GLU A 179 -0.97 11.22 -11.51
C GLU A 179 -0.25 10.89 -10.19
N GLU A 180 -0.99 10.65 -9.10
CA GLU A 180 -0.45 10.42 -7.76
C GLU A 180 0.08 8.98 -7.57
N LEU A 181 -0.65 7.97 -8.06
CA LEU A 181 -0.17 6.58 -8.07
C LEU A 181 1.03 6.42 -9.03
N SER A 182 0.95 7.06 -10.20
CA SER A 182 2.09 7.18 -11.12
C SER A 182 3.26 7.91 -10.48
N TYR A 183 3.02 8.90 -9.60
CA TYR A 183 4.07 9.62 -8.87
C TYR A 183 4.73 8.76 -7.77
N GLN A 184 3.97 7.99 -7.01
CA GLN A 184 4.52 7.09 -5.97
C GLN A 184 5.30 5.93 -6.58
N VAL A 185 4.77 5.33 -7.64
CA VAL A 185 5.47 4.30 -8.44
C VAL A 185 6.76 4.85 -9.06
N LYS A 186 6.72 6.08 -9.59
CA LYS A 186 7.91 6.79 -10.08
C LYS A 186 8.94 7.01 -8.99
N ASN A 187 8.53 7.50 -7.83
CA ASN A 187 9.46 7.76 -6.73
C ASN A 187 10.13 6.47 -6.24
N TYR A 188 9.39 5.36 -6.18
CA TYR A 188 9.97 4.06 -5.85
C TYR A 188 11.00 3.59 -6.91
N ILE A 189 10.72 3.76 -8.22
CA ILE A 189 11.69 3.46 -9.29
C ILE A 189 12.94 4.34 -9.15
N ILE A 190 12.76 5.63 -8.88
CA ILE A 190 13.86 6.59 -8.72
C ILE A 190 14.72 6.18 -7.51
N GLU A 191 14.11 5.87 -6.37
CA GLU A 191 14.82 5.40 -5.17
C GLU A 191 15.58 4.09 -5.42
N GLN A 192 14.95 3.10 -6.03
CA GLN A 192 15.58 1.79 -6.30
C GLN A 192 16.65 1.85 -7.41
N SER A 193 16.49 2.74 -8.39
CA SER A 193 17.48 2.94 -9.47
C SER A 193 18.70 3.76 -9.03
N LEU A 194 18.53 4.61 -8.01
CA LEU A 194 19.62 5.28 -7.29
C LEU A 194 20.43 4.29 -6.43
N ASP A 195 19.82 3.18 -6.00
CA ASP A 195 20.41 2.14 -5.15
C ASP A 195 21.18 1.04 -5.93
N PHE A 196 21.58 1.33 -7.18
CA PHE A 196 22.45 0.48 -8.02
C PHE A 196 21.87 -0.89 -8.44
N ARG A 197 20.55 -1.13 -8.37
CA ARG A 197 19.93 -2.35 -8.94
C ARG A 197 19.93 -2.36 -10.47
N SER A 198 19.95 -3.55 -11.07
CA SER A 198 19.91 -3.69 -12.53
C SER A 198 18.49 -3.37 -13.05
N GLU A 199 18.39 -2.70 -14.20
CA GLU A 199 17.10 -2.35 -14.82
C GLU A 199 16.20 -3.59 -15.00
N LYS A 200 16.83 -4.73 -15.27
CA LYS A 200 16.15 -6.02 -15.41
C LYS A 200 15.46 -6.47 -14.12
N ASP A 201 16.09 -6.25 -12.97
CA ASP A 201 15.52 -6.62 -11.67
C ASP A 201 14.34 -5.72 -11.32
N ILE A 202 14.49 -4.41 -11.54
CA ILE A 202 13.41 -3.42 -11.35
C ILE A 202 12.22 -3.78 -12.25
N ARG A 203 12.44 -4.08 -13.53
CA ARG A 203 11.36 -4.49 -14.45
C ARG A 203 10.65 -5.76 -13.98
N ASN A 204 11.36 -6.72 -13.41
CA ASN A 204 10.76 -7.94 -12.89
C ASN A 204 9.89 -7.67 -11.66
N ASP A 205 10.36 -6.81 -10.75
CA ASP A 205 9.61 -6.39 -9.57
C ASP A 205 8.30 -5.69 -10.00
N PHE A 206 8.36 -4.78 -10.97
CA PHE A 206 7.16 -4.12 -11.51
C PHE A 206 6.19 -5.07 -12.21
N LYS A 207 6.69 -6.05 -12.96
CA LYS A 207 5.84 -7.09 -13.54
C LYS A 207 5.17 -7.95 -12.48
N SER A 208 5.87 -8.25 -11.39
CA SER A 208 5.30 -8.99 -10.26
C SER A 208 4.20 -8.22 -9.53
N LEU A 209 4.23 -6.89 -9.60
CA LEU A 209 3.21 -5.98 -9.08
C LEU A 209 2.06 -5.71 -10.08
N GLY A 210 2.04 -6.39 -11.23
CA GLY A 210 0.93 -6.30 -12.19
C GLY A 210 1.00 -5.14 -13.19
N PHE A 211 2.09 -4.37 -13.23
CA PHE A 211 2.25 -3.27 -14.18
C PHE A 211 2.46 -3.77 -15.61
N SER A 212 1.84 -3.09 -16.57
CA SER A 212 2.02 -3.36 -17.99
C SER A 212 3.39 -2.89 -18.49
N ASP A 213 3.89 -3.52 -19.56
CA ASP A 213 5.16 -3.11 -20.20
C ASP A 213 5.14 -1.62 -20.64
N TYR A 214 3.96 -1.09 -20.96
CA TYR A 214 3.78 0.32 -21.31
C TYR A 214 4.03 1.24 -20.11
N GLU A 215 3.39 0.98 -18.97
CA GLU A 215 3.52 1.77 -17.73
C GLU A 215 4.95 1.71 -17.17
N ILE A 216 5.59 0.55 -17.28
CA ILE A 216 6.99 0.36 -16.91
C ILE A 216 7.89 1.26 -17.76
N ASN A 217 7.72 1.24 -19.08
CA ASN A 217 8.54 2.06 -20.00
C ASN A 217 8.30 3.56 -19.82
N GLU A 218 7.06 3.98 -19.60
CA GLU A 218 6.73 5.37 -19.34
C GLU A 218 7.37 5.87 -18.03
N SER A 219 7.39 5.01 -17.00
CA SER A 219 8.00 5.34 -15.71
C SER A 219 9.52 5.41 -15.80
N PHE A 220 10.17 4.54 -16.60
CA PHE A 220 11.60 4.66 -16.87
C PHE A 220 11.96 5.96 -17.60
N LEU A 221 11.22 6.33 -18.65
CA LEU A 221 11.42 7.57 -19.39
C LEU A 221 11.31 8.80 -18.48
N LYS A 222 10.28 8.87 -17.63
CA LYS A 222 10.10 9.97 -16.67
C LYS A 222 11.18 9.98 -15.59
N SER A 223 11.62 8.81 -15.10
CA SER A 223 12.72 8.71 -14.14
C SER A 223 14.05 9.16 -14.73
N GLU A 224 14.28 8.93 -16.03
CA GLU A 224 15.49 9.36 -16.74
C GLU A 224 15.55 10.90 -16.83
N GLU A 225 14.43 11.56 -17.14
CA GLU A 225 14.33 13.02 -17.16
C GLU A 225 14.62 13.64 -15.79
N GLU A 226 14.09 13.06 -14.70
CA GLU A 226 14.33 13.54 -13.34
C GLU A 226 15.74 13.22 -12.82
N LEU A 227 16.31 12.07 -13.20
CA LEU A 227 17.71 11.75 -12.91
C LEU A 227 18.66 12.71 -13.62
N ILE A 228 18.38 13.06 -14.87
CA ILE A 228 19.13 14.08 -15.62
C ILE A 228 18.98 15.44 -14.95
N LYS A 229 17.79 15.79 -14.46
CA LYS A 229 17.52 17.05 -13.73
C LYS A 229 18.29 17.10 -12.40
N SER A 230 18.21 16.04 -11.59
CA SER A 230 18.92 15.93 -10.30
C SER A 230 20.45 15.88 -10.49
N ALA A 231 20.92 15.17 -11.52
CA ALA A 231 22.33 15.14 -11.88
C ALA A 231 22.82 16.53 -12.30
N LYS A 232 22.03 17.29 -13.07
CA LYS A 232 22.33 18.70 -13.40
C LYS A 232 22.36 19.59 -12.17
N GLU A 233 21.38 19.46 -11.26
CA GLU A 233 21.31 20.24 -10.02
C GLU A 233 22.49 19.95 -9.07
N LYS A 234 23.00 18.71 -9.03
CA LYS A 234 24.17 18.34 -8.22
C LYS A 234 25.51 18.61 -8.92
N ALA A 235 25.57 18.48 -10.25
CA ALA A 235 26.79 18.72 -11.02
C ALA A 235 27.10 20.21 -11.18
N LEU A 236 26.08 21.07 -11.30
CA LEU A 236 26.28 22.50 -11.51
C LEU A 236 27.02 23.19 -10.34
N PRO A 237 26.67 22.98 -9.06
CA PRO A 237 27.43 23.52 -7.92
C PRO A 237 28.88 23.02 -7.88
N LEU A 238 29.11 21.73 -8.16
CA LEU A 238 30.47 21.16 -8.21
C LEU A 238 31.31 21.79 -9.32
N LEU A 239 30.71 22.05 -10.47
CA LEU A 239 31.36 22.67 -11.62
C LEU A 239 31.67 24.16 -11.33
N VAL A 240 30.72 24.90 -10.74
CA VAL A 240 30.92 26.31 -10.33
C VAL A 240 32.01 26.42 -9.27
N LEU A 241 31.95 25.61 -8.21
CA LEU A 241 32.97 25.58 -7.16
C LEU A 241 34.34 25.19 -7.72
N GLY A 242 34.39 24.19 -8.59
CA GLY A 242 35.62 23.77 -9.23
C GLY A 242 36.25 24.87 -10.10
N ILE A 243 35.44 25.59 -10.90
CA ILE A 243 35.90 26.74 -11.70
C ILE A 243 36.41 27.86 -10.78
N VAL A 244 35.64 28.24 -9.75
CA VAL A 244 36.03 29.31 -8.82
C VAL A 244 37.32 28.96 -8.09
N CYS A 245 37.44 27.75 -7.53
CA CYS A 245 38.66 27.29 -6.87
C CYS A 245 39.88 27.31 -7.81
N THR A 246 39.71 26.88 -9.06
CA THR A 246 40.78 26.88 -10.06
C THR A 246 41.19 28.31 -10.42
N PHE A 247 40.22 29.19 -10.70
CA PHE A 247 40.46 30.56 -11.16
C PHE A 247 41.05 31.44 -10.05
N VAL A 248 40.56 31.33 -8.82
CA VAL A 248 41.11 32.04 -7.65
C VAL A 248 42.55 31.60 -7.39
N SER A 249 42.83 30.29 -7.51
CA SER A 249 44.19 29.76 -7.32
C SER A 249 45.14 30.28 -8.40
N VAL A 250 44.71 30.34 -9.66
CA VAL A 250 45.51 30.88 -10.77
C VAL A 250 45.71 32.39 -10.66
N ALA A 251 44.67 33.15 -10.32
CA ALA A 251 44.77 34.60 -10.10
C ALA A 251 45.72 34.94 -8.94
N TYR A 252 45.73 34.11 -7.88
CA TYR A 252 46.64 34.26 -6.75
C TYR A 252 48.11 34.02 -7.13
N ILE A 253 48.40 33.12 -8.08
CA ILE A 253 49.76 32.94 -8.65
C ILE A 253 50.23 34.25 -9.31
N TYR A 254 49.33 34.92 -10.03
CA TYR A 254 49.68 36.07 -10.85
C TYR A 254 49.91 37.35 -10.04
N GLN A 255 49.39 37.43 -8.82
CA GLN A 255 49.48 38.64 -7.97
C GLN A 255 50.69 38.68 -7.01
N LYS A 256 51.44 37.59 -6.84
CA LYS A 256 52.53 37.55 -5.85
C LYS A 256 53.86 37.06 -6.45
N ASP A 257 54.88 37.92 -6.35
CA ASP A 257 56.24 37.66 -6.82
C ASP A 257 57.00 36.53 -6.09
N LYS A 258 56.51 36.09 -4.92
CA LYS A 258 57.06 34.94 -4.17
C LYS A 258 55.95 34.18 -3.47
N VAL A 259 55.57 33.02 -4.00
CA VAL A 259 54.60 32.12 -3.35
C VAL A 259 55.14 30.71 -3.23
N PHE A 260 54.88 30.07 -2.09
CA PHE A 260 55.00 28.62 -1.94
C PHE A 260 54.00 27.93 -2.89
N TYR A 261 54.49 27.23 -3.91
CA TYR A 261 53.66 26.67 -4.98
C TYR A 261 52.79 25.48 -4.55
N TRP A 262 53.16 24.79 -3.46
CA TRP A 262 52.50 23.56 -3.00
C TRP A 262 51.02 23.75 -2.61
N PRO A 263 50.64 24.73 -1.76
CA PRO A 263 49.23 25.00 -1.46
C PRO A 263 48.40 25.34 -2.69
N ILE A 264 48.95 26.12 -3.62
CA ILE A 264 48.25 26.51 -4.84
C ILE A 264 48.00 25.29 -5.73
N LEU A 265 49.00 24.43 -5.90
CA LEU A 265 48.86 23.19 -6.66
C LEU A 265 47.76 22.29 -6.10
N ILE A 266 47.66 22.19 -4.77
CA ILE A 266 46.59 21.42 -4.10
C ILE A 266 45.21 22.00 -4.41
N HIS A 267 45.04 23.33 -4.41
CA HIS A 267 43.75 23.97 -4.70
C HIS A 267 43.37 23.86 -6.17
N VAL A 268 44.33 23.92 -7.10
CA VAL A 268 44.11 23.67 -8.53
C VAL A 268 43.69 22.22 -8.77
N LEU A 269 44.36 21.25 -8.14
CA LEU A 269 44.01 19.84 -8.25
C LEU A 269 42.63 19.53 -7.65
N LEU A 270 42.28 20.15 -6.52
CA LEU A 270 40.92 20.09 -5.95
C LEU A 270 39.87 20.67 -6.91
N GLY A 271 40.13 21.84 -7.49
CA GLY A 271 39.24 22.46 -8.47
C GLY A 271 39.01 21.58 -9.71
N LEU A 272 40.08 21.02 -10.27
CA LEU A 272 40.01 20.08 -11.40
C LEU A 272 39.28 18.78 -11.02
N GLY A 273 39.49 18.26 -9.81
CA GLY A 273 38.80 17.07 -9.30
C GLY A 273 37.28 17.27 -9.16
N LEU A 274 36.85 18.45 -8.73
CA LEU A 274 35.43 18.81 -8.65
C LEU A 274 34.80 18.93 -10.05
N ILE A 275 35.49 19.56 -11.00
CA ILE A 275 35.05 19.65 -12.40
C ILE A 275 34.94 18.25 -13.02
N TYR A 276 35.94 17.40 -12.81
CA TYR A 276 35.94 16.03 -13.31
C TYR A 276 34.78 15.20 -12.73
N SER A 277 34.52 15.34 -11.43
CA SER A 277 33.40 14.67 -10.76
C SER A 277 32.05 15.14 -11.29
N ALA A 278 31.89 16.45 -11.55
CA ALA A 278 30.69 17.00 -12.18
C ALA A 278 30.47 16.46 -13.60
N ILE A 279 31.55 16.36 -14.39
CA ILE A 279 31.51 15.80 -15.75
C ILE A 279 31.16 14.31 -15.71
N LEU A 280 31.74 13.54 -14.79
CA LEU A 280 31.40 12.12 -14.62
C LEU A 280 29.94 11.91 -14.22
N LEU A 281 29.43 12.70 -13.27
CA LEU A 281 28.02 12.68 -12.88
C LEU A 281 27.10 12.95 -14.09
N TYR A 282 27.44 13.94 -14.91
CA TYR A 282 26.69 14.31 -16.10
C TYR A 282 26.78 13.29 -17.23
N LEU A 283 27.96 12.73 -17.50
CA LEU A 283 28.14 11.69 -18.52
C LEU A 283 27.48 10.37 -18.12
N LYS A 284 27.43 10.07 -16.82
CA LYS A 284 26.77 8.86 -16.30
C LYS A 284 25.24 8.96 -16.37
N SER A 285 24.67 10.15 -16.21
CA SER A 285 23.24 10.37 -16.48
C SER A 285 22.86 10.30 -17.95
N LEU A 286 23.82 10.27 -18.88
CA LEU A 286 23.59 10.21 -20.34
C LEU A 286 23.87 8.82 -20.95
N LYS A 287 24.39 7.86 -20.18
CA LYS A 287 24.87 6.55 -20.68
C LYS A 287 24.02 5.34 -20.27
N LYS A 288 22.86 5.56 -19.66
CA LYS A 288 21.88 4.50 -19.43
C LYS A 288 20.83 4.54 -20.53
#